data_AF-A0A9X5XL47-F1
#
_entry.id   AF-A0A9X5XL47-F1
#
_cell.length_a   1.000
_cell.length_b   1.000
_cell.length_c   1.000
_cell.angle_alpha   90.00
_cell.angle_beta   90.00
_cell.angle_gamma   90.00
#
_symmetry.space_group_name_H-M   'P 1'
#
loop_
_entity.id
_entity.type
_entity.pdbx_description
1 polymer ?
#
loop_
_entity_poly.entity_id
_entity_poly.type
_entity_poly.pdbx_seq_one_letter_code
_entity_poly.pdbx_strand_id
1 'polypeptide(L)' 'MDEELRSLTERLRNEAGASPAYEQLVATEDPNVLADALTAPGQPLWARELVAFRLGLAGDRR' A
#
# COMPACT_ATOMS: atom_id res chain seq x y z
N MET A 1 12.23 11.00 7.00
CA MET A 1 12.00 10.22 5.75
C MET A 1 12.19 8.72 5.95
N ASP A 2 13.39 8.14 6.05
CA ASP A 2 13.51 6.67 6.10
C ASP A 2 12.88 6.03 7.34
N GLU A 3 12.93 6.71 8.48
CA GLU A 3 12.34 6.23 9.74
C GLU A 3 10.81 6.34 9.76
N GLU A 4 10.26 7.44 9.25
CA GLU A 4 8.80 7.61 9.11
C GLU A 4 8.23 6.61 8.10
N LEU A 5 8.97 6.34 7.03
CA LEU A 5 8.67 5.29 6.06
C LEU A 5 8.66 3.91 6.72
N ARG A 6 9.72 3.57 7.46
CA ARG A 6 9.81 2.30 8.19
C ARG A 6 8.63 2.16 9.16
N SER A 7 8.39 3.17 9.98
CA SER A 7 7.29 3.20 10.94
C SER A 7 5.92 3.01 10.27
N LEU A 8 5.67 3.68 9.13
CA LEU A 8 4.46 3.49 8.35
C LEU A 8 4.31 2.04 7.88
N THR A 9 5.33 1.48 7.26
CA THR A 9 5.27 0.10 6.74
C THR A 9 5.13 -0.95 7.85
N GLU A 10 5.75 -0.74 9.01
CA GLU A 10 5.60 -1.63 10.17
C GLU A 10 4.17 -1.58 10.74
N ARG A 11 3.59 -0.38 10.87
CA ARG A 11 2.18 -0.22 11.28
C ARG A 11 1.25 -0.94 10.32
N LEU A 12 1.40 -0.72 9.01
CA LEU A 12 0.54 -1.32 7.99
C LEU A 12 0.67 -2.85 7.96
N ARG A 13 1.88 -3.38 8.15
CA ARG A 13 2.11 -4.84 8.27
C ARG A 13 1.36 -5.42 9.47
N ASN A 14 1.37 -4.72 10.61
CA ASN A 14 0.66 -5.15 11.81
C ASN A 14 -0.86 -5.11 11.62
N GLU A 15 -1.39 -4.03 11.03
CA GLU A 15 -2.83 -3.88 10.74
C GLU A 15 -3.34 -4.89 9.72
N ALA A 16 -2.50 -5.28 8.75
CA ALA A 16 -2.84 -6.31 7.79
C ALA A 16 -2.95 -7.71 8.41
N GLY A 17 -2.40 -7.93 9.61
CA GLY A 17 -2.62 -9.16 10.39
C GLY A 17 -2.26 -10.45 9.63
N ALA A 18 -1.09 -10.49 9.00
CA ALA A 18 -0.64 -11.61 8.14
C ALA A 18 -1.54 -11.91 6.92
N SER A 19 -2.37 -10.94 6.51
CA SER A 19 -3.18 -11.07 5.30
C SER A 19 -2.30 -11.30 4.06
N PRO A 20 -2.60 -12.33 3.23
CA PRO A 20 -1.94 -12.54 1.95
C PRO A 20 -2.03 -11.32 1.01
N ALA A 21 -3.07 -10.50 1.17
CA ALA A 21 -3.24 -9.29 0.37
C ALA A 21 -2.12 -8.27 0.61
N TYR A 22 -1.53 -8.23 1.81
CA TYR A 22 -0.41 -7.35 2.09
C TYR A 22 0.80 -7.71 1.21
N GLU A 23 1.20 -8.98 1.21
CA GLU A 23 2.34 -9.43 0.41
C GLU A 23 2.06 -9.31 -1.10
N GLN A 24 0.82 -9.53 -1.54
CA GLN A 24 0.42 -9.30 -2.94
C GLN A 24 0.57 -7.82 -3.33
N LEU A 25 0.08 -6.90 -2.50
CA LEU A 25 0.20 -5.45 -2.76
C LEU A 25 1.65 -4.97 -2.67
N VAL A 26 2.50 -5.59 -1.85
CA VAL A 26 3.95 -5.33 -1.77
C VAL A 26 4.72 -5.94 -2.96
N ALA A 27 4.25 -7.03 -3.55
CA ALA A 27 4.86 -7.61 -4.74
C ALA A 27 4.41 -6.94 -6.05
N THR A 28 3.31 -6.19 -6.03
CA THR A 28 2.75 -5.55 -7.23
C THR A 28 3.61 -4.37 -7.69
N GLU A 29 4.20 -4.46 -8.87
CA GLU A 29 5.01 -3.38 -9.46
C GLU A 29 4.23 -2.50 -10.44
N ASP A 30 3.08 -2.96 -10.94
CA ASP A 30 2.26 -2.21 -11.89
C ASP A 30 1.48 -1.08 -11.20
N PRO A 31 1.75 0.21 -11.52
CA PRO A 31 1.04 1.35 -10.94
C PRO A 31 -0.45 1.37 -11.26
N ASN A 32 -0.90 0.75 -12.35
CA ASN A 32 -2.33 0.69 -12.67
C ASN A 32 -3.06 -0.25 -11.74
N VAL A 33 -2.48 -1.42 -11.45
CA VAL A 33 -3.04 -2.38 -10.48
C VAL A 33 -3.10 -1.76 -9.07
N LEU A 34 -2.07 -0.99 -8.68
CA LEU A 34 -2.07 -0.27 -7.41
C LEU A 34 -3.14 0.84 -7.38
N ALA A 35 -3.35 1.57 -8.48
CA ALA A 35 -4.38 2.61 -8.58
C ALA A 35 -5.80 2.03 -8.54
N ASP A 36 -6.02 0.86 -9.14
CA ASP A 36 -7.29 0.15 -9.04
C ASP A 36 -7.58 -0.25 -7.58
N ALA A 37 -6.57 -0.78 -6.88
CA ALA A 37 -6.69 -1.12 -5.46
C ALA A 37 -6.94 0.10 -4.56
N LEU A 38 -6.41 1.28 -4.91
CA LEU A 38 -6.63 2.53 -4.16
C LEU A 38 -8.12 2.91 -4.15
N THR A 39 -8.80 2.74 -5.28
CA THR A 39 -10.20 3.18 -5.47
C THR A 39 -11.22 2.07 -5.27
N ALA A 40 -10.79 0.81 -5.16
CA ALA A 40 -11.68 -0.32 -5.00
C ALA A 40 -12.56 -0.22 -3.73
N PRO A 41 -13.88 -0.45 -3.85
CA PRO A 41 -14.79 -0.45 -2.71
C PRO A 41 -14.48 -1.64 -1.78
N GLY A 42 -14.75 -1.48 -0.49
CA GLY A 42 -14.55 -2.53 0.51
C GLY A 42 -13.09 -2.81 0.90
N GLN A 43 -12.11 -2.11 0.31
CA GLN A 43 -10.72 -2.22 0.75
C GLN A 43 -10.54 -1.68 2.17
N PRO A 44 -9.78 -2.39 3.02
CA PRO A 44 -9.44 -1.89 4.35
C PRO A 44 -8.53 -0.65 4.23
N LEU A 45 -8.55 0.20 5.27
CA LEU A 45 -7.79 1.44 5.27
C LEU A 45 -6.30 1.20 5.02
N TRP A 46 -5.70 0.22 5.71
CA TRP A 46 -4.28 -0.11 5.55
C TRP A 46 -3.90 -0.43 4.09
N ALA A 47 -4.79 -1.06 3.32
CA ALA A 47 -4.53 -1.42 1.93
C ALA A 47 -4.46 -0.16 1.06
N ARG A 48 -5.39 0.78 1.28
CA ARG A 48 -5.40 2.09 0.60
C ARG A 48 -4.16 2.92 0.93
N GLU A 49 -3.78 2.94 2.20
CA GLU A 49 -2.58 3.65 2.65
C GLU A 49 -1.31 3.06 2.02
N LEU A 50 -1.19 1.73 1.98
CA LEU A 50 -0.06 1.04 1.36
C LEU A 50 0.06 1.39 -0.13
N VAL A 51 -1.03 1.30 -0.90
CA VAL A 51 -0.96 1.55 -2.34
C VAL A 51 -0.75 3.03 -2.66
N ALA A 52 -1.39 3.96 -1.92
CA ALA A 52 -1.15 5.39 -2.07
C ALA A 52 0.33 5.73 -1.83
N PHE A 53 0.91 5.14 -0.78
CA PHE A 53 2.31 5.31 -0.47
C PHE A 53 3.22 4.79 -1.59
N ARG A 54 2.95 3.59 -2.12
CA ARG A 54 3.72 3.01 -3.21
C ARG A 54 3.62 3.80 -4.52
N LEU A 55 2.44 4.29 -4.86
CA LEU A 55 2.20 5.16 -6.01
C LEU A 55 3.01 6.46 -5.88
N GLY A 56 3.02 7.07 -4.69
CA GLY A 56 3.84 8.24 -4.40
C GLY A 56 5.35 7.99 -4.56
N LEU A 57 5.85 6.84 -4.10
CA LEU A 57 7.25 6.43 -4.33
C LEU A 57 7.59 6.24 -5.81
N ALA A 58 6.64 5.76 -6.60
CA ALA A 58 6.78 5.61 -8.05
C ALA A 58 6.66 6.96 -8.81
N GLY A 59 6.39 8.06 -8.10
CA GLY A 59 6.18 9.39 -8.70
C GLY A 59 4.83 9.55 -9.40
N ASP A 60 3.87 8.66 -9.13
CA ASP A 60 2.51 8.78 -9.63
C ASP A 60 1.81 9.99 -8.97
N ARG A 61 1.10 10.77 -9.78
CA ARG A 61 0.47 12.04 -9.38
C ARG A 61 -1.05 11.96 -9.18
N ARG A 62 -1.65 10.82 -9.53
CA ARG A 62 -3.09 10.57 -9.33
C ARG A 62 -3.43 10.56 -7.85
#